data_AF-A0A812L567-F1
#
_entry.id   AF-A0A812L567-F1
#
_cell.length_a   1.000
_cell.length_b   1.000
_cell.length_c   1.000
_cell.angle_alpha   90.00
_cell.angle_beta   90.00
_cell.angle_gamma   90.00
#
_symmetry.space_group_name_H-M   'P 1'
#
loop_
_entity.id
_entity.type
_entity.pdbx_description
1 polymer ?
#
loop_
_entity_poly.entity_id
_entity_poly.type
_entity_poly.pdbx_seq_one_letter_code
_entity_poly.pdbx_strand_id
1 'polypeptide(L)'
;VIYHTLRTGPRFRIFGHVHSLVHKEGHAHTGLFRKALWPMNYVWEWWVGPFYGVVPNSYSIAHMKIHHRWHNDVDDVHTNLDLDRTKLSSFFIYTPRFSLYWMGISPVALLAKRREWVLVRQLLYGMVTYYGFTLLLFLWSPTFCVVYWVFCHLEGPDLMASKNEAP
;
A
#
# COMPACT_ATOMS: atom_id res chain seq x y z
N VAL A 1 -5.34 -20.36 -4.88
CA VAL A 1 -6.20 -20.25 -3.67
C VAL A 1 -5.45 -20.58 -2.39
N ILE A 2 -4.97 -21.82 -2.16
CA ILE A 2 -4.29 -22.22 -0.91
C ILE A 2 -3.13 -21.28 -0.52
N TYR A 3 -2.22 -20.98 -1.44
CA TYR A 3 -1.11 -20.05 -1.19
C TYR A 3 -1.59 -18.68 -0.67
N HIS A 4 -2.56 -18.06 -1.35
CA HIS A 4 -3.06 -16.73 -0.97
C HIS A 4 -3.80 -16.75 0.36
N THR A 5 -4.54 -17.83 0.66
CA THR A 5 -5.20 -18.01 1.95
C THR A 5 -4.18 -18.18 3.08
N LEU A 6 -3.11 -18.96 2.87
CA LEU A 6 -2.04 -19.13 3.87
C LEU A 6 -1.24 -17.83 4.07
N ARG A 7 -0.96 -17.10 2.99
CA ARG A 7 -0.26 -15.82 3.00
C ARG A 7 -1.04 -14.75 3.76
N THR A 8 -2.31 -14.58 3.44
CA THR A 8 -3.16 -13.55 4.09
C THR A 8 -3.64 -13.99 5.47
N GLY A 9 -3.71 -15.29 5.71
CA GLY A 9 -4.19 -15.91 6.94
C GLY A 9 -5.72 -15.90 7.06
N PRO A 10 -6.28 -16.69 7.99
CA PRO A 10 -7.72 -16.72 8.23
C PRO A 10 -8.22 -15.34 8.61
N ARG A 11 -9.28 -14.87 7.93
CA ARG A 11 -9.84 -13.51 8.06
C ARG A 11 -8.78 -12.40 7.88
N PHE A 12 -7.81 -12.62 7.00
CA PHE A 12 -6.76 -11.65 6.65
C PHE A 12 -5.88 -11.22 7.84
N ARG A 13 -5.74 -12.08 8.86
CA ARG A 13 -4.99 -11.75 10.08
C ARG A 13 -3.51 -11.53 9.81
N ILE A 14 -2.85 -12.37 9.02
CA ILE A 14 -1.42 -12.22 8.72
C ILE A 14 -1.21 -10.96 7.89
N PHE A 15 -2.06 -10.73 6.89
CA PHE A 15 -2.08 -9.48 6.13
C PHE A 15 -2.19 -8.26 7.08
N GLY A 16 -3.15 -8.28 8.01
CA GLY A 16 -3.29 -7.21 9.01
C GLY A 16 -2.04 -6.98 9.85
N HIS A 17 -1.38 -8.05 10.31
CA HIS A 17 -0.13 -7.95 11.08
C HIS A 17 1.00 -7.32 10.28
N VAL A 18 1.20 -7.76 9.03
CA VAL A 18 2.23 -7.18 8.15
C VAL A 18 1.97 -5.69 7.96
N HIS A 19 0.74 -5.31 7.66
CA HIS A 19 0.37 -3.89 7.52
C HIS A 19 0.56 -3.09 8.80
N SER A 20 0.27 -3.65 9.97
CA SER A 20 0.57 -3.00 11.26
C SER A 20 2.07 -2.83 11.51
N LEU A 21 2.91 -3.77 11.05
CA LEU A 21 4.37 -3.66 11.18
C LEU A 21 4.96 -2.63 10.22
N VAL A 22 4.47 -2.60 8.97
CA VAL A 22 4.78 -1.54 8.00
C VAL A 22 4.35 -0.17 8.55
N HIS A 23 3.16 -0.09 9.14
CA HIS A 23 2.67 1.12 9.83
C HIS A 23 3.63 1.55 10.94
N LYS A 24 4.06 0.61 11.78
CA LYS A 24 4.99 0.87 12.87
C LYS A 24 6.36 1.36 12.38
N GLU A 25 6.87 0.81 11.27
CA GLU A 25 8.08 1.32 10.60
C GLU A 25 7.87 2.77 10.13
N GLY A 26 6.74 3.08 9.48
CA GLY A 26 6.43 4.42 8.99
C GLY A 26 6.30 5.49 10.09
N HIS A 27 5.83 5.11 11.29
CA HIS A 27 5.76 6.00 12.46
C HIS A 27 7.09 6.14 13.21
N ALA A 28 8.04 5.24 13.00
CA ALA A 28 9.32 5.25 13.68
C ALA A 28 10.28 6.26 13.01
N HIS A 29 10.10 7.56 13.32
CA HIS A 29 10.90 8.65 12.74
C HIS A 29 12.42 8.48 12.91
N THR A 30 12.86 7.79 13.97
CA THR A 30 14.27 7.49 14.25
C THR A 30 14.68 6.06 13.91
N GLY A 31 13.78 5.27 13.32
CA GLY A 31 13.90 3.83 13.17
C GLY A 31 13.50 3.04 14.43
N LEU A 32 13.16 1.77 14.24
CA LEU A 32 12.85 0.80 15.31
C LEU A 32 14.11 0.21 15.94
N PHE A 33 15.19 0.16 15.17
CA PHE A 33 16.49 -0.39 15.53
C PHE A 33 17.56 0.69 15.48
N ARG A 34 18.62 0.48 16.27
CA ARG A 34 19.80 1.35 16.32
C ARG A 34 20.42 1.50 14.93
N LYS A 35 21.14 2.60 14.69
CA LYS A 35 21.78 2.91 13.39
C LYS A 35 22.67 1.78 12.85
N ALA A 36 23.31 1.00 13.73
CA ALA A 36 24.11 -0.17 13.32
C ALA A 36 23.29 -1.26 12.60
N LEU A 37 21.98 -1.33 12.89
CA LEU A 37 21.02 -2.24 12.30
C LEU A 37 20.02 -1.49 11.40
N TRP A 38 20.45 -0.38 10.78
CA TRP A 38 19.56 0.44 9.97
C TRP A 38 18.80 -0.30 8.85
N PRO A 39 19.32 -1.39 8.22
CA PRO A 39 18.54 -2.11 7.22
C PRO A 39 17.29 -2.76 7.82
N MET A 40 17.32 -3.12 9.11
CA MET A 40 16.18 -3.72 9.82
C MET A 40 15.01 -2.74 10.01
N ASN A 41 15.23 -1.44 9.81
CA ASN A 41 14.18 -0.41 9.92
C ASN A 41 13.23 -0.36 8.73
N TYR A 42 13.53 -1.11 7.66
CA TYR A 42 12.79 -1.09 6.40
C TYR A 42 12.39 -2.49 5.94
N VAL A 43 12.52 -3.51 6.81
CA VAL A 43 12.30 -4.91 6.43
C VAL A 43 10.84 -5.13 6.06
N TRP A 44 9.92 -4.58 6.83
CA TRP A 44 8.50 -4.81 6.59
C TRP A 44 8.02 -4.08 5.35
N GLU A 45 8.38 -2.81 5.16
CA GLU A 45 7.91 -2.05 3.99
C GLU A 45 8.59 -2.48 2.68
N TRP A 46 9.91 -2.71 2.69
CA TRP A 46 10.68 -2.92 1.46
C TRP A 46 10.83 -4.38 1.04
N TRP A 47 10.83 -5.32 1.99
CA TRP A 47 11.10 -6.73 1.70
C TRP A 47 9.88 -7.63 1.85
N VAL A 48 9.12 -7.45 2.93
CA VAL A 48 7.90 -8.25 3.18
C VAL A 48 6.69 -7.64 2.46
N GLY A 49 6.53 -6.32 2.55
CA GLY A 49 5.40 -5.55 2.03
C GLY A 49 5.06 -5.81 0.56
N PRO A 50 6.03 -5.92 -0.36
CA PRO A 50 5.76 -6.22 -1.76
C PRO A 50 4.95 -7.52 -1.99
N PHE A 51 5.19 -8.55 -1.17
CA PHE A 51 4.42 -9.81 -1.20
C PHE A 51 3.00 -9.65 -0.62
N TYR A 52 2.69 -8.49 -0.05
CA TYR A 52 1.37 -8.08 0.41
C TYR A 52 0.79 -6.91 -0.39
N GLY A 53 1.41 -6.63 -1.55
CA GLY A 53 0.96 -5.61 -2.47
C GLY A 53 1.41 -4.20 -2.13
N VAL A 54 2.17 -4.01 -1.05
CA VAL A 54 2.68 -2.70 -0.64
C VAL A 54 3.78 -2.26 -1.60
N VAL A 55 3.58 -1.10 -2.22
CA VAL A 55 4.64 -0.38 -2.91
C VAL A 55 5.55 0.28 -1.86
N PRO A 56 6.87 0.07 -1.90
CA PRO A 56 7.79 0.67 -0.94
C PRO A 56 7.63 2.19 -0.87
N ASN A 57 7.83 2.77 0.32
CA ASN A 57 7.54 4.16 0.66
C ASN A 57 6.07 4.61 0.52
N SER A 58 5.19 3.86 -0.14
CA SER A 58 3.79 4.26 -0.30
C SER A 58 3.07 4.26 1.05
N TYR A 59 3.32 3.27 1.91
CA TYR A 59 2.65 3.22 3.20
C TYR A 59 3.21 4.27 4.16
N SER A 60 4.53 4.36 4.28
CA SER A 60 5.17 5.35 5.16
C SER A 60 4.98 6.80 4.71
N ILE A 61 4.74 7.07 3.42
CA ILE A 61 4.45 8.42 2.93
C ILE A 61 2.94 8.62 2.76
N ALA A 62 2.28 7.85 1.91
CA ALA A 62 0.88 8.08 1.60
C ALA A 62 -0.02 7.80 2.80
N HIS A 63 0.11 6.66 3.47
CA HIS A 63 -0.71 6.41 4.66
C HIS A 63 -0.31 7.38 5.80
N MET A 64 0.97 7.52 6.15
CA MET A 64 1.33 8.33 7.34
C MET A 64 1.26 9.84 7.12
N LYS A 65 1.61 10.37 5.95
CA LYS A 65 1.64 11.83 5.73
C LYS A 65 0.35 12.37 5.18
N ILE A 66 -0.39 11.59 4.39
CA ILE A 66 -1.67 12.02 3.82
C ILE A 66 -2.78 11.58 4.77
N HIS A 67 -2.98 10.27 4.95
CA HIS A 67 -4.13 9.80 5.71
C HIS A 67 -4.12 10.23 7.18
N HIS A 68 -2.99 10.19 7.90
CA HIS A 68 -2.95 10.72 9.28
C HIS A 68 -3.00 12.25 9.37
N ARG A 69 -2.77 12.97 8.28
CA ARG A 69 -2.92 14.44 8.27
C ARG A 69 -4.39 14.84 8.17
N TRP A 70 -5.14 14.16 7.31
CA TRP A 70 -6.53 14.50 7.01
C TRP A 70 -7.54 13.57 7.67
N HIS A 71 -7.11 12.47 8.29
CA HIS A 71 -7.98 11.52 9.01
C HIS A 71 -9.21 11.10 8.18
N ASN A 72 -9.01 10.76 6.90
CA ASN A 72 -10.08 10.40 5.95
C ASN A 72 -11.02 11.55 5.55
N ASP A 73 -10.71 12.81 5.83
CA ASP A 73 -11.50 13.96 5.37
C ASP A 73 -11.47 14.12 3.84
N VAL A 74 -12.24 15.06 3.29
CA VAL A 74 -12.44 15.28 1.85
C VAL A 74 -11.15 15.56 1.05
N ASP A 75 -10.10 16.01 1.74
CA ASP A 75 -8.78 16.24 1.15
C ASP A 75 -7.90 14.97 1.07
N ASP A 76 -8.33 13.86 1.71
CA ASP A 76 -7.64 12.57 1.64
C ASP A 76 -7.89 11.91 0.27
N VAL A 77 -6.82 11.51 -0.40
CA VAL A 77 -6.85 10.96 -1.77
C VAL A 77 -7.62 9.63 -1.88
N HIS A 78 -7.90 9.00 -0.75
CA HIS A 78 -8.69 7.78 -0.69
C HIS A 78 -9.86 7.87 0.32
N THR A 79 -10.39 9.08 0.54
CA THR A 79 -11.58 9.27 1.37
C THR A 79 -12.74 8.39 0.91
N ASN A 80 -13.57 7.98 1.86
CA ASN A 80 -14.85 7.32 1.60
C ASN A 80 -16.02 8.02 2.29
N LEU A 81 -15.82 9.24 2.80
CA LEU A 81 -16.88 10.00 3.49
C LEU A 81 -18.05 10.38 2.59
N ASP A 82 -17.77 10.56 1.29
CA ASP A 82 -18.76 10.88 0.26
C ASP A 82 -19.54 9.66 -0.25
N LEU A 83 -19.23 8.45 0.24
CA LEU A 83 -19.79 7.20 -0.25
C LEU A 83 -20.76 6.57 0.74
N ASP A 84 -21.92 6.15 0.24
CA ASP A 84 -22.93 5.42 1.00
C ASP A 84 -22.59 3.93 1.05
N ARG A 85 -22.13 3.47 2.23
CA ARG A 85 -21.69 2.08 2.46
C ARG A 85 -22.82 1.05 2.33
N THR A 86 -24.07 1.49 2.26
CA THR A 86 -25.22 0.59 2.03
C THR A 86 -25.42 0.27 0.55
N LYS A 87 -24.78 1.01 -0.36
CA LYS A 87 -24.96 0.86 -1.81
C LYS A 87 -23.79 0.14 -2.44
N LEU A 88 -24.08 -0.95 -3.16
CA LEU A 88 -23.07 -1.66 -3.95
C LEU A 88 -22.37 -0.77 -5.00
N SER A 89 -23.04 0.27 -5.50
CA SER A 89 -22.39 1.23 -6.41
C SER A 89 -21.20 1.95 -5.78
N SER A 90 -21.24 2.19 -4.46
CA SER A 90 -20.15 2.83 -3.74
C SER A 90 -18.89 1.97 -3.71
N PHE A 91 -19.02 0.65 -3.74
CA PHE A 91 -17.89 -0.27 -3.93
C PHE A 91 -17.15 0.02 -5.24
N PHE A 92 -17.88 0.02 -6.36
CA PHE A 92 -17.30 0.20 -7.69
C PHE A 92 -16.74 1.61 -7.90
N ILE A 93 -17.19 2.60 -7.14
CA ILE A 93 -16.60 3.95 -7.11
C ILE A 93 -15.34 3.97 -6.23
N TYR A 94 -15.38 3.31 -5.07
CA TYR A 94 -14.28 3.30 -4.12
C TYR A 94 -13.08 2.49 -4.60
N THR A 95 -13.31 1.32 -5.18
CA THR A 95 -12.24 0.41 -5.62
C THR A 95 -11.22 1.08 -6.55
N PRO A 96 -11.58 1.76 -7.66
CA PRO A 96 -10.60 2.46 -8.48
C PRO A 96 -9.93 3.62 -7.73
N ARG A 97 -10.66 4.35 -6.87
CA ARG A 97 -10.09 5.43 -6.04
C ARG A 97 -9.01 4.90 -5.11
N PHE A 98 -9.31 3.84 -4.37
CA PHE A 98 -8.36 3.22 -3.45
C PHE A 98 -7.20 2.55 -4.19
N SER A 99 -7.45 1.93 -5.35
CA SER A 99 -6.40 1.36 -6.20
C SER A 99 -5.40 2.42 -6.68
N LEU A 100 -5.87 3.61 -7.10
CA LEU A 100 -4.97 4.72 -7.46
C LEU A 100 -4.12 5.20 -6.28
N TYR A 101 -4.67 5.19 -5.07
CA TYR A 101 -3.92 5.47 -3.85
C TYR A 101 -2.88 4.38 -3.57
N TRP A 102 -3.30 3.12 -3.61
CA TRP A 102 -2.49 1.95 -3.32
C TRP A 102 -1.30 1.82 -4.28
N MET A 103 -1.51 2.12 -5.57
CA MET A 103 -0.47 2.17 -6.60
C MET A 103 0.51 3.34 -6.44
N GLY A 104 0.21 4.30 -5.55
CA GLY A 104 1.01 5.52 -5.32
C GLY A 104 0.67 6.69 -6.25
N ILE A 105 -0.25 6.53 -7.19
CA ILE A 105 -0.56 7.53 -8.24
C ILE A 105 -1.21 8.78 -7.63
N SER A 106 -2.31 8.63 -6.87
CA SER A 106 -2.97 9.79 -6.28
C SER A 106 -2.14 10.49 -5.20
N PRO A 107 -1.35 9.80 -4.35
CA PRO A 107 -0.36 10.44 -3.48
C PRO A 107 0.69 11.26 -4.23
N VAL A 108 1.28 10.73 -5.31
CA VAL A 108 2.25 11.48 -6.12
C VAL A 108 1.59 12.76 -6.66
N ALA A 109 0.40 12.65 -7.23
CA ALA A 109 -0.33 13.80 -7.77
C ALA A 109 -0.60 14.87 -6.70
N LEU A 110 -1.06 14.46 -5.51
CA LEU A 110 -1.32 15.39 -4.40
C LEU A 110 -0.03 16.05 -3.89
N LEU A 111 1.02 15.28 -3.65
CA LEU A 111 2.29 15.80 -3.14
C LEU A 111 2.99 16.73 -4.14
N ALA A 112 2.89 16.43 -5.44
CA ALA A 112 3.37 17.30 -6.51
C ALA A 112 2.59 18.62 -6.57
N LYS A 113 1.25 18.58 -6.47
CA LYS A 113 0.40 19.78 -6.38
C LYS A 113 0.79 20.66 -5.19
N ARG A 114 1.19 20.04 -4.07
CA ARG A 114 1.65 20.70 -2.84
C ARG A 114 3.13 21.07 -2.84
N ARG A 115 3.86 20.78 -3.93
CA ARG A 115 5.30 21.05 -4.10
C ARG A 115 6.20 20.36 -3.05
N GLU A 116 5.75 19.24 -2.49
CA GLU A 116 6.51 18.43 -1.52
C GLU A 116 7.49 17.47 -2.23
N TRP A 117 8.39 18.03 -3.04
CA TRP A 117 9.24 17.29 -3.98
C TRP A 117 10.19 16.27 -3.36
N VAL A 118 10.53 16.42 -2.08
CA VAL A 118 11.31 15.40 -1.35
C VAL A 118 10.49 14.12 -1.23
N LEU A 119 9.22 14.22 -0.80
CA LEU A 119 8.33 13.07 -0.65
C LEU A 119 7.93 12.49 -2.00
N VAL A 120 7.70 13.35 -3.01
CA VAL A 120 7.46 12.89 -4.39
C VAL A 120 8.62 12.01 -4.89
N ARG A 121 9.88 12.46 -4.72
CA ARG A 121 11.05 11.68 -5.16
C ARG A 121 11.18 10.36 -4.41
N GLN A 122 10.93 10.34 -3.09
CA GLN A 122 10.98 9.11 -2.30
C GLN A 122 9.88 8.12 -2.74
N LEU A 123 8.66 8.60 -2.95
CA LEU A 123 7.57 7.76 -3.41
C LEU A 123 7.81 7.23 -4.83
N LEU A 124 8.26 8.09 -5.75
CA LEU A 124 8.65 7.68 -7.10
C LEU A 124 9.79 6.66 -7.08
N TYR A 125 10.76 6.79 -6.19
CA TYR A 125 11.82 5.80 -6.02
C TYR A 125 11.25 4.43 -5.64
N GLY A 126 10.35 4.38 -4.65
CA GLY A 126 9.66 3.14 -4.26
C GLY A 126 8.81 2.54 -5.38
N MET A 127 8.07 3.38 -6.13
CA MET A 127 7.29 2.97 -7.30
C MET A 127 8.18 2.40 -8.40
N VAL A 128 9.26 3.10 -8.78
CA VAL A 128 10.21 2.65 -9.81
C VAL A 128 10.87 1.35 -9.40
N THR A 129 11.27 1.20 -8.12
CA THR A 129 11.81 -0.07 -7.62
C THR A 129 10.78 -1.18 -7.74
N TYR A 130 9.55 -0.96 -7.28
CA TYR A 130 8.51 -1.98 -7.30
C TYR A 130 8.14 -2.39 -8.73
N TYR A 131 7.72 -1.45 -9.57
CA TYR A 131 7.26 -1.73 -10.92
C TYR A 131 8.39 -2.13 -11.86
N GLY A 132 9.60 -1.57 -11.67
CA GLY A 132 10.80 -2.02 -12.37
C GLY A 132 11.13 -3.47 -12.03
N PHE A 133 11.07 -3.85 -10.75
CA PHE A 133 11.27 -5.24 -10.35
C PHE A 133 10.14 -6.15 -10.85
N THR A 134 8.89 -5.69 -10.85
CA THR A 134 7.76 -6.41 -11.50
C THR A 134 8.06 -6.71 -12.96
N LEU A 135 8.58 -5.75 -13.72
CA LEU A 135 8.96 -5.94 -15.12
C LEU A 135 10.09 -6.98 -15.25
N LEU A 136 11.13 -6.88 -14.42
CA LEU A 136 12.22 -7.86 -14.41
C LEU A 136 11.73 -9.27 -14.08
N LEU A 137 10.86 -9.42 -13.08
CA LEU A 137 10.22 -10.69 -12.74
C LEU A 137 9.36 -11.21 -13.88
N PHE A 138 8.62 -10.33 -14.58
CA PHE A 138 7.80 -10.72 -15.72
C PHE A 138 8.66 -11.23 -16.88
N LEU A 139 9.78 -10.56 -17.18
CA LEU A 139 10.72 -10.98 -18.22
C LEU A 139 11.41 -12.31 -17.87
N TRP A 140 11.65 -12.57 -16.59
CA TRP A 140 12.25 -13.82 -16.12
C TRP A 140 11.25 -14.98 -16.07
N SER A 141 10.07 -14.76 -15.48
CA SER A 141 9.01 -15.73 -15.35
C SER A 141 7.64 -15.04 -15.27
N PRO A 142 6.92 -14.93 -16.40
CA PRO A 142 5.60 -14.28 -16.44
C PRO A 142 4.61 -14.93 -15.48
N THR A 143 4.61 -16.25 -15.39
CA THR A 143 3.72 -17.00 -14.49
C THR A 143 4.02 -16.66 -13.02
N PHE A 144 5.31 -16.64 -12.63
CA PHE A 144 5.67 -16.28 -11.27
C PHE A 144 5.25 -14.85 -10.95
N CYS A 145 5.58 -13.91 -11.84
CA CYS A 145 5.23 -12.50 -11.68
C CYS A 145 3.72 -12.30 -11.53
N VAL A 146 2.91 -12.87 -12.41
CA VAL A 146 1.46 -12.68 -12.35
C VAL A 146 0.86 -13.31 -11.09
N VAL A 147 1.20 -14.56 -10.79
CA VAL A 147 0.54 -15.33 -9.71
C VAL A 147 1.03 -14.92 -8.32
N TYR A 148 2.32 -14.65 -8.14
CA TYR A 148 2.90 -14.45 -6.81
C TYR A 148 3.25 -12.99 -6.50
N TRP A 149 3.30 -12.12 -7.52
CA TRP A 149 3.67 -10.71 -7.35
C TRP A 149 2.52 -9.76 -7.68
N VAL A 150 2.04 -9.76 -8.92
CA VAL A 150 0.97 -8.87 -9.39
C VAL A 150 -0.36 -9.20 -8.71
N PHE A 151 -0.72 -10.48 -8.58
CA PHE A 151 -1.95 -10.85 -7.88
C PHE A 151 -1.97 -10.33 -6.44
N CYS A 152 -0.84 -10.44 -5.72
CA CYS A 152 -0.72 -9.89 -4.36
C CYS A 152 -0.92 -8.38 -4.32
N HIS A 153 -0.48 -7.65 -5.36
CA HIS A 153 -0.71 -6.21 -5.51
C HIS A 153 -2.17 -5.85 -5.73
N LEU A 154 -2.86 -6.60 -6.59
CA LEU A 154 -4.27 -6.37 -6.92
C LEU A 154 -5.23 -6.82 -5.81
N GLU A 155 -4.86 -7.86 -5.05
CA GLU A 155 -5.64 -8.36 -3.93
C GLU A 155 -5.70 -7.36 -2.77
N GLY A 156 -4.65 -6.54 -2.57
CA GLY A 156 -4.59 -5.55 -1.49
C GLY A 156 -5.76 -4.56 -1.48
N PRO A 157 -6.02 -3.83 -2.58
CA PRO A 157 -7.16 -2.94 -2.71
C PRO A 157 -8.51 -3.60 -2.43
N ASP A 158 -8.76 -4.78 -2.96
CA ASP A 158 -10.04 -5.49 -2.78
C ASP A 158 -10.25 -5.92 -1.32
N LEU A 159 -9.19 -6.41 -0.67
CA LEU A 159 -9.23 -6.80 0.75
C LEU A 159 -9.43 -5.61 1.69
N MET A 160 -8.97 -4.43 1.31
CA MET A 160 -9.13 -3.21 2.12
C MET A 160 -10.46 -2.51 1.82
N ALA A 161 -10.92 -2.54 0.56
CA ALA A 161 -12.23 -2.04 0.17
C ALA A 161 -13.36 -2.85 0.79
N SER A 162 -13.28 -4.18 0.78
CA SER A 162 -14.28 -5.07 1.39
C SER A 162 -14.39 -4.92 2.92
N LYS A 163 -13.33 -4.51 3.61
CA LYS A 163 -13.41 -4.18 5.05
C LYS A 163 -14.19 -2.91 5.35
N ASN A 164 -14.29 -1.99 4.39
CA ASN A 164 -15.10 -0.77 4.54
C ASN A 164 -16.60 -1.01 4.32
N GLU A 165 -17.00 -2.21 3.92
CA GLU A 165 -18.41 -2.61 3.70
C GLU A 165 -19.03 -3.36 4.88
N ALA A 166 -18.26 -3.66 5.94
CA ALA A 166 -18.82 -4.30 7.12
C ALA A 166 -19.65 -3.27 7.93
N PRO A 167 -20.96 -3.52 8.14
CA PRO A 167 -21.81 -2.67 8.97
C PRO A 167 -21.36 -2.64 10.44
#